data_AF-A0A7J5F2N0-F1
#
_entry.id   AF-A0A7J5F2N0-F1
#
_cell.length_a   1.000
_cell.length_b   1.000
_cell.length_c   1.000
_cell.angle_alpha   90.00
_cell.angle_beta   90.00
_cell.angle_gamma   90.00
#
_symmetry.space_group_name_H-M   'P 1'
#
loop_
_entity.id
_entity.type
_entity.pdbx_description
1 polymer ?
#
loop_
_entity_poly.entity_id
_entity_poly.type
_entity_poly.pdbx_seq_one_letter_code
_entity_poly.pdbx_strand_id
1 'polypeptide(L)'
;MTERLRTAFATVFAEEDWFNKVLVGGFYAALVPAGIGMVMVMGFQVEMTRILRAGGTAYPLWRNVRQLFLTGAQAFAVSLWYAFLAVVLMLLLGVPFLSWTTVAVLSALHFLMNPLIVRCFADHGSVVTCMNPLLLLRFVLRNAGNYASSVAVTTALILLAVLFGWMWIVVGWPLIIFLMLIVQTALFARFD
;
A
#
# COMPACT_ATOMS: atom_id res chain seq x y z
N MET A 1 12.24 6.99 -15.99
CA MET A 1 10.93 6.90 -15.31
C MET A 1 9.92 6.08 -16.12
N THR A 2 9.74 6.38 -17.41
CA THR A 2 8.79 5.70 -18.32
C THR A 2 9.00 4.18 -18.41
N GLU A 3 10.24 3.70 -18.47
CA GLU A 3 10.56 2.26 -18.54
C GLU A 3 10.23 1.50 -17.23
N ARG A 4 10.46 2.13 -16.07
CA ARG A 4 10.13 1.56 -14.75
C ARG A 4 8.62 1.43 -14.56
N LEU A 5 7.89 2.48 -14.95
CA LEU A 5 6.42 2.48 -14.99
C LEU A 5 5.89 1.39 -15.91
N ARG A 6 6.39 1.33 -17.15
CA ARG A 6 6.02 0.28 -18.11
C ARG A 6 6.25 -1.11 -17.52
N THR A 7 7.39 -1.33 -16.87
CA THR A 7 7.72 -2.63 -16.25
C THR A 7 6.79 -2.96 -15.08
N ALA A 8 6.49 -1.99 -14.21
CA ALA A 8 5.56 -2.18 -13.09
C ALA A 8 4.15 -2.53 -13.57
N PHE A 9 3.64 -1.83 -14.60
CA PHE A 9 2.36 -2.15 -15.23
C PHE A 9 2.40 -3.50 -15.96
N ALA A 10 3.47 -3.79 -16.70
CA ALA A 10 3.63 -5.06 -17.41
C ALA A 10 3.62 -6.25 -16.44
N THR A 11 4.09 -6.06 -15.21
CA THR A 11 4.09 -7.11 -14.21
C THR A 11 2.66 -7.49 -13.78
N VAL A 12 1.69 -6.56 -13.78
CA VAL A 12 0.25 -6.87 -13.58
C VAL A 12 -0.25 -7.86 -14.61
N PHE A 13 0.06 -7.60 -15.87
CA PHE A 13 -0.47 -8.35 -17.01
C PHE A 13 0.42 -9.54 -17.42
N ALA A 14 1.44 -9.86 -16.63
CA ALA A 14 2.40 -10.91 -16.95
C ALA A 14 1.84 -12.33 -16.72
N GLU A 15 0.77 -12.47 -15.95
CA GLU A 15 0.17 -13.77 -15.61
C GLU A 15 -1.15 -14.01 -16.34
N GLU A 16 -1.46 -15.25 -16.74
CA GLU A 16 -2.74 -15.59 -17.40
C GLU A 16 -3.96 -15.26 -16.53
N ASP A 17 -3.87 -15.51 -15.21
CA ASP A 17 -4.96 -15.30 -14.26
C ASP A 17 -5.01 -13.88 -13.66
N TRP A 18 -4.34 -12.90 -14.27
CA TRP A 18 -4.23 -11.54 -13.73
C TRP A 18 -5.59 -10.92 -13.38
N PHE A 19 -6.60 -11.13 -14.24
CA PHE A 19 -7.93 -10.55 -14.05
C PHE A 19 -8.60 -11.08 -12.78
N ASN A 20 -8.55 -12.40 -12.56
CA ASN A 20 -9.10 -13.03 -11.37
C ASN A 20 -8.41 -12.53 -10.09
N LYS A 21 -7.08 -12.35 -10.13
CA LYS A 21 -6.33 -11.81 -8.99
C LYS A 21 -6.71 -10.36 -8.69
N VAL A 22 -6.87 -9.52 -9.72
CA VAL A 22 -7.31 -8.14 -9.57
C VAL A 22 -8.75 -8.08 -9.07
N LEU A 23 -9.63 -8.97 -9.54
CA LEU A 23 -11.03 -9.04 -9.08
C LEU A 23 -11.13 -9.37 -7.60
N VAL A 24 -10.42 -10.40 -7.13
CA VAL A 24 -10.40 -10.78 -5.71
C VAL A 24 -9.74 -9.69 -4.86
N GLY A 25 -8.67 -9.06 -5.36
CA GLY A 25 -8.06 -7.93 -4.66
C GLY A 25 -8.93 -6.69 -4.62
N GLY A 26 -9.69 -6.42 -5.66
CA GLY A 26 -10.72 -5.38 -5.68
C GLY A 26 -11.83 -5.65 -4.68
N PHE A 27 -12.27 -6.91 -4.54
CA PHE A 27 -13.20 -7.31 -3.48
C PHE A 27 -12.64 -6.98 -2.09
N TYR A 28 -11.37 -7.32 -1.80
CA TYR A 28 -10.75 -6.94 -0.53
C TYR A 28 -10.55 -5.43 -0.38
N ALA A 29 -10.23 -4.71 -1.46
CA ALA A 29 -10.14 -3.26 -1.45
C ALA A 29 -11.49 -2.61 -1.09
N ALA A 30 -12.61 -3.18 -1.55
CA ALA A 30 -13.95 -2.73 -1.19
C ALA A 30 -14.27 -2.93 0.31
N LEU A 31 -13.61 -3.90 0.95
CA LEU A 31 -13.73 -4.19 2.38
C LEU A 31 -12.75 -3.38 3.26
N VAL A 32 -11.96 -2.47 2.67
CA VAL A 32 -11.04 -1.60 3.44
C VAL A 32 -11.76 -0.78 4.51
N PRO A 33 -12.95 -0.17 4.27
CA PRO A 33 -13.70 0.54 5.31
C PRO A 33 -14.08 -0.34 6.51
N ALA A 34 -14.22 -1.65 6.31
CA ALA A 34 -14.50 -2.63 7.37
C ALA A 34 -13.23 -3.12 8.09
N GLY A 35 -12.04 -2.59 7.76
CA GLY A 35 -10.75 -2.94 8.34
C GLY A 35 -10.17 -4.27 7.84
N ILE A 36 -10.99 -5.30 7.62
CA ILE A 36 -10.53 -6.62 7.13
C ILE A 36 -9.87 -6.52 5.76
N GLY A 37 -10.44 -5.69 4.86
CA GLY A 37 -9.87 -5.46 3.55
C GLY A 37 -8.46 -4.87 3.63
N MET A 38 -8.26 -3.96 4.59
CA MET A 38 -6.98 -3.30 4.81
C MET A 38 -5.89 -4.29 5.20
N VAL A 39 -6.22 -5.19 6.13
CA VAL A 39 -5.34 -6.29 6.55
C VAL A 39 -4.97 -7.17 5.35
N MET A 40 -5.95 -7.63 4.59
CA MET A 40 -5.70 -8.54 3.45
C MET A 40 -4.85 -7.89 2.36
N VAL A 41 -5.14 -6.64 2.02
CA VAL A 41 -4.42 -5.88 1.01
C VAL A 41 -2.97 -5.62 1.43
N MET A 42 -2.71 -5.18 2.67
CA MET A 42 -1.35 -5.00 3.15
C MET A 42 -0.55 -6.31 3.17
N GLY A 43 -1.17 -7.41 3.58
CA GLY A 43 -0.56 -8.74 3.56
C GLY A 43 -0.14 -9.16 2.14
N PHE A 44 -1.03 -8.92 1.17
CA PHE A 44 -0.73 -9.12 -0.25
C PHE A 44 0.45 -8.28 -0.71
N GLN A 45 0.48 -6.99 -0.37
CA GLN A 45 1.57 -6.09 -0.75
C GLN A 45 2.93 -6.51 -0.17
N VAL A 46 2.96 -6.99 1.08
CA VAL A 46 4.20 -7.47 1.72
C VAL A 46 4.72 -8.71 0.99
N GLU A 47 3.86 -9.69 0.73
CA GLU A 47 4.27 -10.92 0.07
C GLU A 47 4.70 -10.66 -1.38
N MET A 48 3.96 -9.80 -2.08
CA MET A 48 4.34 -9.33 -3.41
C MET A 48 5.72 -8.66 -3.39
N THR A 49 5.99 -7.81 -2.41
CA THR A 49 7.30 -7.16 -2.26
C THR A 49 8.41 -8.21 -2.09
N ARG A 50 8.20 -9.23 -1.25
CA ARG A 50 9.18 -10.32 -1.06
C ARG A 50 9.48 -11.06 -2.36
N ILE A 51 8.45 -11.45 -3.11
CA ILE A 51 8.63 -12.17 -4.39
C ILE A 51 9.41 -11.31 -5.38
N LEU A 52 9.01 -10.05 -5.54
CA LEU A 52 9.66 -9.15 -6.48
C LEU A 52 11.12 -8.86 -6.10
N ARG A 53 11.42 -8.75 -4.80
CA ARG A 53 12.80 -8.60 -4.31
C ARG A 53 13.66 -9.82 -4.57
N ALA A 54 13.08 -11.01 -4.54
CA ALA A 54 13.76 -12.26 -4.86
C ALA A 54 13.99 -12.45 -6.37
N GLY A 55 13.63 -11.46 -7.20
CA GLY A 55 13.73 -11.53 -8.66
C GLY A 55 12.53 -12.22 -9.33
N GLY A 56 11.51 -12.60 -8.56
CA GLY A 56 10.28 -13.19 -9.09
C GLY A 56 9.45 -12.20 -9.90
N THR A 57 8.66 -12.74 -10.83
CA THR A 57 7.76 -11.95 -11.69
C THR A 57 6.27 -12.15 -11.40
N ALA A 58 5.92 -13.23 -10.69
CA ALA A 58 4.55 -13.53 -10.30
C ALA A 58 4.13 -12.80 -9.02
N TYR A 59 2.85 -12.53 -8.88
CA TYR A 59 2.24 -11.94 -7.69
C TYR A 59 1.51 -12.99 -6.84
N PRO A 60 1.36 -12.73 -5.51
CA PRO A 60 0.84 -13.73 -4.58
C PRO A 60 -0.50 -14.30 -5.01
N LEU A 61 -0.69 -15.59 -4.75
CA LEU A 61 -2.00 -16.23 -4.89
C LEU A 61 -2.84 -15.94 -3.65
N TRP A 62 -4.12 -15.64 -3.86
CA TRP A 62 -5.11 -15.50 -2.79
C TRP A 62 -5.41 -16.81 -2.04
N ARG A 63 -4.78 -17.93 -2.42
CA ARG A 63 -4.98 -19.24 -1.79
C ARG A 63 -4.39 -19.32 -0.37
N ASN A 64 -3.31 -18.59 -0.08
CA ASN A 64 -2.68 -18.58 1.23
C ASN A 64 -3.28 -17.50 2.16
N VAL A 65 -4.62 -17.45 2.26
CA VAL A 65 -5.37 -16.42 3.01
C VAL A 65 -4.86 -16.25 4.42
N ARG A 66 -4.59 -17.35 5.14
CA ARG A 66 -4.09 -17.31 6.52
C ARG A 66 -2.76 -16.55 6.65
N GLN A 67 -1.81 -16.81 5.76
CA GLN A 67 -0.51 -16.15 5.79
C GLN A 67 -0.62 -14.68 5.41
N LEU A 68 -1.42 -14.37 4.39
CA LEU A 68 -1.72 -13.00 3.97
C LEU A 68 -2.37 -12.21 5.11
N PHE A 69 -3.35 -12.80 5.78
CA PHE A 69 -4.03 -12.18 6.91
C PHE A 69 -3.07 -11.91 8.08
N LEU A 70 -2.26 -12.89 8.49
CA LEU A 70 -1.33 -12.72 9.61
C LEU A 70 -0.25 -11.67 9.32
N THR A 71 0.35 -11.74 8.13
CA THR A 71 1.35 -10.77 7.69
C THR A 71 0.74 -9.37 7.57
N GLY A 72 -0.46 -9.31 7.01
CA GLY A 72 -1.23 -8.08 6.87
C GLY A 72 -1.63 -7.46 8.20
N ALA A 73 -2.01 -8.27 9.19
CA ALA A 73 -2.40 -7.79 10.51
C ALA A 73 -1.20 -7.17 11.24
N GLN A 74 -0.02 -7.78 11.10
CA GLN A 74 1.23 -7.23 11.62
C GLN A 74 1.60 -5.91 10.95
N ALA A 75 1.54 -5.84 9.62
CA ALA A 75 1.82 -4.61 8.88
C ALA A 75 0.80 -3.50 9.21
N PHE A 76 -0.47 -3.87 9.35
CA PHE A 76 -1.55 -2.97 9.73
C PHE A 76 -1.37 -2.45 11.16
N ALA A 77 -0.93 -3.26 12.11
CA ALA A 77 -0.59 -2.82 13.46
C ALA A 77 0.49 -1.72 13.47
N VAL A 78 1.48 -1.82 12.59
CA VAL A 78 2.49 -0.76 12.41
C VAL A 78 1.90 0.50 11.78
N SER A 79 0.99 0.37 10.80
CA SER A 79 0.26 1.51 10.27
C SER A 79 -0.57 2.22 11.35
N LEU A 80 -1.23 1.46 12.23
CA LEU A 80 -1.98 2.01 13.37
C LEU A 80 -1.06 2.71 14.37
N TRP A 81 0.14 2.18 14.61
CA TRP A 81 1.14 2.84 15.45
C TRP A 81 1.51 4.22 14.92
N TYR A 82 1.80 4.35 13.62
CA TYR A 82 2.11 5.65 13.02
C TYR A 82 0.92 6.60 12.98
N ALA A 83 -0.29 6.06 12.75
CA ALA A 83 -1.53 6.85 12.86
C ALA A 83 -1.71 7.39 14.30
N PHE A 84 -1.46 6.57 15.32
CA PHE A 84 -1.51 6.98 16.72
C PHE A 84 -0.50 8.09 17.02
N LEU A 85 0.76 7.94 16.60
CA LEU A 85 1.77 8.99 16.78
C LEU A 85 1.35 10.32 16.13
N ALA A 86 0.76 10.26 14.93
CA ALA A 86 0.27 11.44 14.25
C ALA A 86 -0.92 12.10 14.97
N VAL A 87 -1.85 11.30 15.50
CA VAL A 87 -2.95 11.80 16.34
C VAL A 87 -2.41 12.50 17.59
N VAL A 88 -1.45 11.89 18.29
CA VAL A 88 -0.85 12.50 19.48
C VAL A 88 -0.21 13.84 19.14
N LEU A 89 0.54 13.92 18.04
CA LEU A 89 1.13 15.18 17.57
C LEU A 89 0.08 16.22 17.22
N MET A 90 -1.00 15.84 16.54
CA MET A 90 -2.11 16.74 16.21
C MET A 90 -2.78 17.33 17.44
N LEU A 91 -3.03 16.51 18.46
CA LEU A 91 -3.62 16.95 19.73
C LEU A 91 -2.70 17.95 20.45
N LEU A 92 -1.39 17.70 20.45
CA LEU A 92 -0.40 18.64 21.01
C LEU A 92 -0.35 19.97 20.26
N LEU A 93 -0.66 19.97 18.96
CA LEU A 93 -0.74 21.17 18.11
C LEU A 93 -2.13 21.85 18.16
N GLY A 94 -3.06 21.35 19.00
CA GLY A 94 -4.41 21.92 19.14
C GLY A 94 -5.36 21.62 17.99
N VAL A 95 -5.07 20.62 17.15
CA VAL A 95 -5.95 20.20 16.04
C VAL A 95 -7.13 19.39 16.59
N PRO A 96 -8.39 19.71 16.23
CA PRO A 96 -9.55 18.96 16.71
C PRO A 96 -9.58 17.52 16.17
N PHE A 97 -9.67 16.54 17.08
CA PHE A 97 -9.59 15.09 16.81
C PHE A 97 -10.59 14.57 15.76
N LEU A 98 -11.78 15.20 15.63
CA LEU A 98 -12.85 14.76 14.73
C LEU A 98 -13.08 15.71 13.54
N SER A 99 -12.08 16.51 13.19
CA SER A 99 -12.17 17.39 12.03
C SER A 99 -11.92 16.62 10.72
N TRP A 100 -12.46 17.14 9.61
CA TRP A 100 -12.08 16.69 8.26
C TRP A 100 -10.58 16.78 8.02
N THR A 101 -9.90 17.73 8.67
CA THR A 101 -8.44 17.85 8.66
C THR A 101 -7.77 16.60 9.21
N THR A 102 -8.24 16.05 10.33
CA THR A 102 -7.68 14.82 10.91
C THR A 102 -7.82 13.65 9.95
N VAL A 103 -9.00 13.49 9.34
CA VAL A 103 -9.24 12.43 8.35
C VAL A 103 -8.30 12.58 7.15
N ALA A 104 -8.17 13.80 6.61
CA ALA A 104 -7.30 14.09 5.48
C ALA A 104 -5.82 13.80 5.78
N VAL A 105 -5.33 14.23 6.95
CA VAL A 105 -3.93 14.02 7.32
C VAL A 105 -3.64 12.55 7.61
N LEU A 106 -4.53 11.82 8.30
CA LEU A 106 -4.36 10.39 8.54
C LEU A 106 -4.40 9.58 7.23
N SER A 107 -5.28 9.97 6.29
CA SER A 107 -5.33 9.35 4.96
C SER A 107 -4.03 9.60 4.20
N ALA A 108 -3.56 10.85 4.15
CA ALA A 108 -2.31 11.21 3.49
C ALA A 108 -1.11 10.48 4.11
N LEU A 109 -1.03 10.46 5.45
CA LEU A 109 0.02 9.74 6.17
C LEU A 109 -0.01 8.25 5.83
N HIS A 110 -1.19 7.64 5.81
CA HIS A 110 -1.32 6.24 5.44
C HIS A 110 -0.77 5.99 4.03
N PHE A 111 -1.16 6.79 3.03
CA PHE A 111 -0.65 6.66 1.66
C PHE A 111 0.87 6.82 1.55
N LEU A 112 1.45 7.76 2.30
CA LEU A 112 2.88 8.00 2.33
C LEU A 112 3.63 6.87 3.04
N MET A 113 3.08 6.37 4.15
CA MET A 113 3.75 5.38 4.97
C MET A 113 3.60 3.94 4.47
N ASN A 114 2.51 3.63 3.75
CA ASN A 114 2.22 2.27 3.30
C ASN A 114 3.39 1.61 2.54
N PRO A 115 3.98 2.20 1.48
CA PRO A 115 5.08 1.55 0.75
C PRO A 115 6.30 1.30 1.65
N LEU A 116 6.58 2.19 2.62
CA LEU A 116 7.69 2.06 3.56
C LEU A 116 7.46 0.93 4.57
N ILE A 117 6.25 0.85 5.13
CA ILE A 117 5.85 -0.20 6.08
C ILE A 117 5.90 -1.56 5.39
N VAL A 118 5.30 -1.66 4.21
CA VAL A 118 5.28 -2.88 3.39
C VAL A 118 6.70 -3.34 3.09
N ARG A 119 7.57 -2.43 2.67
CA ARG A 119 8.98 -2.73 2.39
C ARG A 119 9.73 -3.19 3.63
N CYS A 120 9.62 -2.45 4.74
CA CYS A 120 10.26 -2.82 5.99
C CYS A 120 9.85 -4.22 6.44
N PHE A 121 8.57 -4.57 6.33
CA PHE A 121 8.07 -5.90 6.69
C PHE A 121 8.51 -7.00 5.72
N ALA A 122 8.61 -6.68 4.43
CA ALA A 122 9.15 -7.62 3.46
C ALA A 122 10.61 -7.98 3.79
N ASP A 123 11.39 -7.00 4.26
CA ASP A 123 12.84 -7.14 4.51
C ASP A 123 13.17 -7.72 5.89
N HIS A 124 12.42 -7.33 6.93
CA HIS A 124 12.76 -7.65 8.31
C HIS A 124 11.76 -8.56 9.01
N GLY A 125 10.50 -8.64 8.53
CA GLY A 125 9.45 -9.48 9.13
C GLY A 125 9.08 -9.16 10.58
N SER A 126 9.57 -8.05 11.15
CA SER A 126 9.45 -7.73 12.57
C SER A 126 8.67 -6.42 12.80
N VAL A 127 7.57 -6.52 13.54
CA VAL A 127 6.71 -5.39 13.96
C VAL A 127 7.55 -4.32 14.67
N VAL A 128 8.32 -4.72 15.69
CA VAL A 128 9.11 -3.81 16.53
C VAL A 128 10.13 -3.04 15.70
N THR A 129 10.77 -3.72 14.74
CA THR A 129 11.75 -3.09 13.84
C THR A 129 11.08 -2.03 12.97
N CYS A 130 9.91 -2.34 12.42
CA CYS A 130 9.17 -1.44 11.54
C CYS A 130 8.40 -0.33 12.26
N MET A 131 8.28 -0.37 13.59
CA MET A 131 7.80 0.76 14.41
C MET A 131 8.87 1.83 14.64
N ASN A 132 10.13 1.57 14.28
CA ASN A 132 11.22 2.53 14.45
C ASN A 132 11.19 3.61 13.34
N PRO A 133 10.83 4.86 13.65
CA PRO A 133 10.73 5.93 12.65
C PRO A 133 12.07 6.26 11.98
N LEU A 134 13.19 6.07 12.67
CA LEU A 134 14.52 6.33 12.10
C LEU A 134 14.87 5.35 10.99
N LEU A 135 14.38 4.10 11.07
CA LEU A 135 14.58 3.11 10.02
C LEU A 135 13.81 3.50 8.76
N LEU A 136 12.54 3.91 8.90
CA LEU A 136 11.73 4.33 7.76
C LEU A 136 12.29 5.62 7.13
N LEU A 137 12.78 6.56 7.93
CA LEU A 137 13.46 7.75 7.42
C LEU A 137 14.71 7.40 6.61
N ARG A 138 15.51 6.43 7.07
CA ARG A 138 16.68 5.96 6.31
C ARG A 138 16.29 5.33 4.98
N PHE A 139 15.19 4.58 4.92
CA PHE A 139 14.66 4.06 3.66
C PHE A 139 14.27 5.18 2.69
N VAL A 140 13.56 6.20 3.18
CA VAL A 140 13.21 7.37 2.36
C VAL A 140 14.47 8.06 1.83
N LEU A 141 15.46 8.31 2.68
CA LEU A 141 16.68 9.02 2.27
C LEU A 141 17.52 8.23 1.27
N ARG A 142 17.59 6.90 1.39
CA ARG A 142 18.34 6.05 0.46
C ARG A 142 17.62 5.86 -0.88
N ASN A 143 16.29 5.76 -0.85
CA ASN A 143 15.47 5.44 -2.03
C ASN A 143 14.57 6.60 -2.45
N ALA A 144 14.99 7.84 -2.21
CA ALA A 144 14.15 9.04 -2.34
C ALA A 144 13.47 9.15 -3.71
N GLY A 145 14.19 8.83 -4.80
CA GLY A 145 13.63 8.86 -6.15
C GLY A 145 12.54 7.81 -6.39
N ASN A 146 12.72 6.58 -5.89
CA ASN A 146 11.74 5.50 -6.04
C ASN A 146 10.52 5.73 -5.12
N TYR A 147 10.77 6.25 -3.91
CA TYR A 147 9.74 6.66 -2.98
C TYR A 147 8.88 7.80 -3.57
N ALA A 148 9.51 8.87 -4.06
CA ALA A 148 8.79 9.98 -4.68
C ALA A 148 7.99 9.54 -5.91
N SER A 149 8.55 8.66 -6.74
CA SER A 149 7.84 8.10 -7.91
C SER A 149 6.64 7.25 -7.49
N SER A 150 6.81 6.40 -6.47
CA SER A 150 5.76 5.55 -5.91
C SER A 150 4.59 6.40 -5.38
N VAL A 151 4.90 7.44 -4.60
CA VAL A 151 3.90 8.38 -4.07
C VAL A 151 3.20 9.12 -5.21
N ALA A 152 3.96 9.69 -6.16
CA ALA A 152 3.40 10.47 -7.27
C ALA A 152 2.43 9.65 -8.14
N VAL A 153 2.79 8.38 -8.44
CA VAL A 153 1.95 7.48 -9.22
C VAL A 153 0.67 7.14 -8.48
N THR A 154 0.75 6.82 -7.19
CA THR A 154 -0.43 6.57 -6.36
C THR A 154 -1.33 7.80 -6.30
N THR A 155 -0.78 9.00 -6.09
CA THR A 155 -1.56 10.24 -6.09
C THR A 155 -2.25 10.49 -7.42
N ALA A 156 -1.54 10.36 -8.54
CA ALA A 156 -2.11 10.56 -9.87
C ALA A 156 -3.26 9.59 -10.17
N LEU A 157 -3.11 8.33 -9.77
CA LEU A 157 -4.13 7.31 -9.97
C LEU A 157 -5.34 7.50 -9.04
N ILE A 158 -5.14 7.96 -7.79
CA ILE A 158 -6.25 8.34 -6.90
C ILE A 158 -7.05 9.50 -7.51
N LEU A 159 -6.37 10.54 -8.00
CA LEU A 159 -7.04 11.66 -8.67
C LEU A 159 -7.85 11.17 -9.88
N LEU A 160 -7.27 10.28 -10.69
CA LEU A 160 -7.97 9.65 -11.79
C LEU A 160 -9.21 8.89 -11.31
N ALA A 161 -9.10 8.11 -10.23
CA ALA A 161 -10.22 7.33 -9.69
C ALA A 161 -11.38 8.21 -9.19
N VAL A 162 -11.08 9.42 -8.69
CA VAL A 162 -12.10 10.40 -8.26
C VAL A 162 -12.86 11.01 -9.45
N LEU A 163 -12.25 11.10 -10.65
CA LEU A 163 -12.86 11.73 -11.83
C LEU A 163 -14.05 10.95 -12.43
N PHE A 164 -14.14 9.64 -12.20
CA PHE A 164 -15.16 8.78 -12.83
C PHE A 164 -16.48 8.68 -12.03
N GLY A 165 -16.63 9.46 -10.96
CA GLY A 165 -17.91 9.67 -10.28
C GLY A 165 -18.42 8.49 -9.44
N TRP A 166 -19.60 8.69 -8.85
CA TRP A 166 -20.16 7.89 -7.76
C TRP A 166 -20.68 6.50 -8.17
N MET A 167 -21.12 6.32 -9.42
CA MET A 167 -21.54 5.01 -9.93
C MET A 167 -20.37 4.04 -10.12
N TRP A 168 -19.14 4.55 -10.22
CA TRP A 168 -17.93 3.73 -10.32
C TRP A 168 -17.41 3.25 -8.95
N ILE A 169 -17.86 3.86 -7.86
CA ILE A 169 -17.41 3.60 -6.48
C ILE A 169 -17.64 2.15 -6.05
N VAL A 170 -18.69 1.50 -6.57
CA VAL A 170 -19.09 0.16 -6.08
C VAL A 170 -18.26 -0.96 -6.71
N VAL A 171 -17.88 -0.85 -7.99
CA VAL A 171 -17.21 -1.94 -8.72
C VAL A 171 -15.90 -1.52 -9.38
N GLY A 172 -15.85 -0.37 -10.04
CA GLY A 172 -14.65 0.09 -10.74
C GLY A 172 -13.57 0.60 -9.79
N TRP A 173 -13.97 1.34 -8.76
CA TRP A 173 -13.07 2.00 -7.82
C TRP A 173 -12.21 1.01 -7.01
N PRO A 174 -12.76 -0.08 -6.42
CA PRO A 174 -11.94 -1.04 -5.69
C PRO A 174 -10.93 -1.77 -6.58
N LEU A 175 -11.31 -2.11 -7.83
CA LEU A 175 -10.41 -2.75 -8.80
C LEU A 175 -9.25 -1.84 -9.16
N ILE A 176 -9.55 -0.56 -9.39
CA ILE A 176 -8.57 0.45 -9.77
C ILE A 176 -7.63 0.78 -8.61
N ILE A 177 -8.16 0.90 -7.39
CA ILE A 177 -7.33 1.03 -6.18
C ILE A 177 -6.41 -0.18 -6.03
N PHE A 178 -6.94 -1.39 -6.16
CA PHE A 178 -6.10 -2.58 -6.01
C PHE A 178 -5.00 -2.64 -7.08
N LEU A 179 -5.33 -2.30 -8.33
CA LEU A 179 -4.36 -2.17 -9.41
C LEU A 179 -3.28 -1.14 -9.10
N MET A 180 -3.64 0.02 -8.54
CA MET A 180 -2.67 1.02 -8.08
C MET A 180 -1.71 0.45 -7.05
N LEU A 181 -2.25 -0.27 -6.07
CA LEU A 181 -1.45 -0.83 -4.98
C LEU A 181 -0.45 -1.87 -5.53
N ILE A 182 -0.84 -2.67 -6.52
CA ILE A 182 0.10 -3.57 -7.22
C ILE A 182 1.20 -2.77 -7.92
N VAL A 183 0.84 -1.78 -8.74
CA VAL A 183 1.83 -0.96 -9.48
C VAL A 183 2.78 -0.22 -8.52
N GLN A 184 2.23 0.38 -7.47
CA GLN A 184 2.99 1.07 -6.43
C GLN A 184 3.98 0.13 -5.75
N THR A 185 3.51 -1.06 -5.37
CA THR A 185 4.33 -2.09 -4.74
C THR A 185 5.41 -2.56 -5.69
N ALA A 186 5.12 -2.72 -6.98
CA ALA A 186 6.10 -3.15 -7.98
C ALA A 186 7.20 -2.10 -8.22
N LEU A 187 6.82 -0.83 -8.32
CA LEU A 187 7.76 0.28 -8.46
C LEU A 187 8.69 0.40 -7.26
N PHE A 188 8.15 0.22 -6.05
CA PHE A 188 8.94 0.35 -4.83
C PHE A 188 9.74 -0.92 -4.49
N ALA A 189 9.31 -2.09 -4.98
CA ALA A 189 9.95 -3.35 -4.66
C ALA A 189 11.15 -3.70 -5.55
N ARG A 190 11.03 -3.46 -6.88
CA ARG A 190 11.98 -3.93 -7.91
C ARG A 190 13.15 -3.01 -8.18
N PHE A 191 12.97 -1.71 -7.96
CA PHE A 191 13.96 -0.71 -8.29
C PHE A 191 14.51 -0.20 -6.97
N ASP A 192 15.61 -0.81 -6.52
CA ASP A 192 16.48 -0.36 -5.44
C ASP A 192 17.91 -0.31 -5.99
#